data_AF-A0A7S0L3R1-F1
#
_entry.id   AF-A0A7S0L3R1-F1
#
_cell.length_a   1.000
_cell.length_b   1.000
_cell.length_c   1.000
_cell.angle_alpha   90.00
_cell.angle_beta   90.00
_cell.angle_gamma   90.00
#
_symmetry.space_group_name_H-M   'P 1'
#
loop_
_entity.id
_entity.type
_entity.pdbx_description
1 polymer ?
#
loop_
_entity_poly.entity_id
_entity_poly.type
_entity_poly.pdbx_seq_one_letter_code
_entity_poly.pdbx_strand_id
1 'polypeptide(L)'
;HLFTGDLETLNERVIPEESPMVSPPLAWTKVEGELPYGGFLHNAVQFLRTRSPTHLQRLRDAPASQLSPVFEGLNACSATGWAINGAVFQLLENLWREAPCGLGILPPRADRTPPPRPYGWSECEALGIPDEHGWTNGEVDGAMRQWRWEVQQARRVVSEAHSLRCAFGLKMDVARKMRDEQVFYFAHNLDFRGRAY
;
A
#
# COMPACT_ATOMS: atom_id res chain seq x y z
N HIS A 1 -0.61 18.62 11.72
CA HIS A 1 0.61 17.81 11.96
C HIS A 1 0.50 16.33 11.57
N LEU A 2 -0.71 15.73 11.43
CA LEU A 2 -0.85 14.36 10.85
C LEU A 2 -0.80 14.32 9.31
N PHE A 3 -1.08 15.45 8.64
CA PHE A 3 -1.15 15.56 7.18
C PHE A 3 0.11 16.16 6.53
N THR A 4 1.17 16.38 7.30
CA THR A 4 2.42 16.95 6.79
C THR A 4 3.38 15.91 6.18
N GLY A 5 2.96 14.63 6.10
CA GLY A 5 3.72 13.60 5.38
C GLY A 5 5.08 13.27 6.01
N ASP A 6 5.25 13.58 7.30
CA ASP A 6 6.45 13.18 8.02
C ASP A 6 6.40 11.67 8.26
N LEU A 7 7.26 10.96 7.53
CA LEU A 7 7.35 9.51 7.50
C LEU A 7 7.70 8.95 8.89
N GLU A 8 8.53 9.66 9.67
CA GLU A 8 8.93 9.22 11.00
C GLU A 8 7.73 9.20 11.94
N THR A 9 6.97 10.30 11.98
CA THR A 9 5.75 10.39 12.81
C THR A 9 4.67 9.37 12.42
N LEU A 10 4.53 9.05 11.12
CA LEU A 10 3.55 8.07 10.65
C LEU A 10 3.95 6.64 11.04
N ASN A 11 5.24 6.32 10.91
CA ASN A 11 5.76 4.98 11.20
C ASN A 11 5.86 4.67 12.70
N GLU A 12 6.09 5.68 13.55
CA GLU A 12 6.05 5.52 15.01
C GLU A 12 4.64 5.24 15.54
N ARG A 13 3.60 5.70 14.83
CA ARG A 13 2.22 5.68 15.31
C ARG A 13 1.31 4.70 14.59
N VAL A 14 1.72 4.19 13.43
CA VAL A 14 0.95 3.24 12.63
C VAL A 14 1.75 1.94 12.48
N ILE A 15 1.45 0.98 13.34
CA ILE A 15 1.93 -0.39 13.20
C ILE A 15 0.88 -1.15 12.38
N PRO A 16 1.25 -1.89 11.32
CA PRO A 16 0.31 -2.75 10.62
C PRO A 16 -0.34 -3.74 11.60
N GLU A 17 -1.68 -3.74 11.67
CA GLU A 17 -2.43 -4.66 12.54
C GLU A 17 -2.11 -6.13 12.24
N GLU A 18 -1.81 -6.45 10.98
CA GLU A 18 -1.41 -7.76 10.49
C GLU A 18 0.10 -7.78 10.20
N SER A 19 0.92 -7.74 11.25
CA SER A 19 2.38 -7.87 11.16
C SER A 19 2.84 -9.34 11.12
N PRO A 20 4.05 -9.65 10.62
CA PRO A 20 4.60 -11.01 10.70
C PRO A 20 4.58 -11.56 12.13
N MET A 21 4.37 -12.87 12.26
CA MET A 21 4.28 -13.54 13.55
C MET A 21 5.64 -14.10 13.96
N VAL A 22 6.05 -13.90 15.20
CA VAL A 22 7.26 -14.53 15.79
C VAL A 22 7.02 -15.96 16.28
N SER A 23 5.80 -16.46 16.11
CA SER A 23 5.40 -17.84 16.37
C SER A 23 4.63 -18.39 15.17
N PRO A 24 4.58 -19.72 14.98
CA PRO A 24 3.76 -20.31 13.92
C PRO A 24 2.29 -19.84 14.00
N PRO A 25 1.64 -19.56 12.85
CA PRO A 25 0.23 -19.20 12.80
C PRO A 25 -0.66 -20.34 13.29
N LEU A 26 -1.86 -20.00 13.77
CA LEU A 26 -2.90 -20.99 14.08
C LEU A 26 -3.32 -21.68 12.79
N ALA A 27 -3.23 -23.01 12.76
CA ALA A 27 -3.66 -23.80 11.61
C ALA A 27 -5.14 -23.55 11.32
N TRP A 28 -5.46 -23.31 10.05
CA TRP A 28 -6.83 -23.22 9.58
C TRP A 28 -7.52 -24.56 9.76
N THR A 29 -8.63 -24.53 10.48
CA THR A 29 -9.54 -25.67 10.68
C THR A 29 -10.98 -25.17 10.64
N LYS A 30 -11.92 -26.11 10.72
CA LYS A 30 -13.34 -25.79 10.71
C LYS A 30 -14.11 -26.76 11.61
N VAL A 31 -15.05 -26.20 12.38
CA VAL A 31 -16.13 -26.94 13.02
C VAL A 31 -17.34 -26.95 12.08
N GLU A 32 -18.03 -28.08 11.99
CA GLU A 32 -19.22 -28.20 11.13
C GLU A 32 -20.29 -27.18 11.50
N GLY A 33 -20.88 -26.53 10.49
CA GLY A 33 -21.85 -25.46 10.68
C GLY A 33 -21.25 -24.09 11.04
N GLU A 34 -19.93 -23.98 11.18
CA GLU A 34 -19.24 -22.70 11.45
C GLU A 34 -18.37 -22.24 10.27
N LEU A 35 -17.83 -21.02 10.37
CA LEU A 35 -16.82 -20.55 9.43
C LEU A 35 -15.45 -21.11 9.84
N PRO A 36 -14.53 -21.34 8.88
CA PRO A 36 -13.16 -21.71 9.22
C PRO A 36 -12.49 -20.64 10.09
N TYR A 37 -11.66 -21.09 11.02
CA TYR A 37 -10.89 -20.26 11.95
C TYR A 37 -9.42 -20.66 11.91
N GLY A 38 -8.52 -19.71 12.19
CA GLY A 38 -7.08 -19.88 12.01
C GLY A 38 -6.38 -18.54 11.75
N GLY A 39 -5.12 -18.61 11.34
CA GLY A 39 -4.29 -17.43 11.05
C GLY A 39 -3.64 -16.87 12.31
N PHE A 40 -4.02 -15.66 12.73
CA PHE A 40 -3.42 -15.02 13.89
C PHE A 40 -3.96 -15.58 15.21
N LEU A 41 -3.14 -15.51 16.26
CA LEU A 41 -3.51 -16.03 17.59
C LEU A 41 -4.54 -15.16 18.33
N HIS A 42 -4.49 -13.85 18.14
CA HIS A 42 -5.30 -12.87 18.88
C HIS A 42 -6.21 -12.03 17.98
N ASN A 43 -5.83 -11.81 16.72
CA ASN A 43 -6.61 -11.03 15.76
C ASN A 43 -7.47 -11.98 14.91
N ALA A 44 -8.79 -11.87 15.01
CA ALA A 44 -9.69 -12.64 14.17
C ALA A 44 -9.60 -12.17 12.71
N VAL A 45 -9.17 -13.07 11.82
CA VAL A 45 -9.11 -12.81 10.37
C VAL A 45 -10.00 -13.79 9.62
N GLN A 46 -10.53 -13.36 8.47
CA GLN A 46 -11.35 -14.21 7.64
C GLN A 46 -10.49 -15.17 6.82
N PHE A 47 -10.86 -16.46 6.80
CA PHE A 47 -10.29 -17.46 5.89
C PHE A 47 -10.41 -17.03 4.42
N LEU A 48 -11.57 -16.47 4.08
CA LEU A 48 -11.92 -16.02 2.73
C LEU A 48 -12.20 -14.51 2.77
N ARG A 49 -11.41 -13.71 2.05
CA ARG A 49 -11.59 -12.27 1.88
C ARG A 49 -12.83 -12.01 1.02
N THR A 50 -14.00 -11.95 1.65
CA THR A 50 -15.27 -11.73 0.98
C THR A 50 -16.25 -10.97 1.87
N ARG A 51 -17.05 -10.08 1.25
CA ARG A 51 -18.21 -9.45 1.89
C ARG A 51 -19.53 -10.07 1.46
N SER A 52 -19.52 -11.04 0.54
CA SER A 52 -20.71 -11.69 0.01
C SER A 52 -21.31 -12.65 1.05
N PRO A 53 -22.56 -12.43 1.52
CA PRO A 53 -23.23 -13.33 2.44
C PRO A 53 -23.38 -14.74 1.85
N THR A 54 -23.60 -14.83 0.54
CA THR A 54 -23.71 -16.11 -0.18
C THR A 54 -22.42 -16.92 -0.12
N HIS A 55 -21.25 -16.26 -0.23
CA HIS A 55 -19.97 -16.96 -0.11
C HIS A 55 -19.75 -17.47 1.31
N LEU A 56 -20.06 -16.63 2.31
CA LEU A 56 -19.95 -17.01 3.71
C LEU A 56 -20.90 -18.17 4.06
N GLN A 57 -22.12 -18.15 3.54
CA GLN A 57 -23.09 -19.22 3.75
C GLN A 57 -22.62 -20.53 3.11
N ARG A 58 -22.16 -20.50 1.86
CA ARG A 58 -21.58 -21.70 1.21
C ARG A 58 -20.37 -22.23 1.96
N LEU A 59 -19.52 -21.36 2.48
CA LEU A 59 -18.35 -21.76 3.27
C LEU A 59 -18.77 -22.38 4.61
N ARG A 60 -19.85 -21.89 5.22
CA ARG A 60 -20.46 -22.46 6.43
C ARG A 60 -21.09 -23.84 6.17
N ASP A 61 -21.76 -24.00 5.03
CA ASP A 61 -22.46 -25.24 4.66
C ASP A 61 -21.53 -26.33 4.12
N ALA A 62 -20.36 -25.96 3.57
CA ALA A 62 -19.39 -26.91 3.02
C ALA A 62 -18.78 -27.80 4.12
N PRO A 63 -18.80 -29.14 4.03
CA PRO A 63 -18.22 -30.00 5.05
C PRO A 63 -16.71 -29.78 5.18
N ALA A 64 -16.16 -29.94 6.38
CA ALA A 64 -14.73 -29.75 6.65
C ALA A 64 -13.86 -30.67 5.79
N SER A 65 -14.33 -31.88 5.48
CA SER A 65 -13.65 -32.84 4.61
C SER A 65 -13.43 -32.31 3.18
N GLN A 66 -14.35 -31.51 2.66
CA GLN A 66 -14.22 -30.89 1.34
C GLN A 66 -13.16 -29.78 1.34
N LEU A 67 -12.97 -29.11 2.48
CA LEU A 67 -12.02 -28.01 2.64
C LEU A 67 -10.63 -28.47 3.10
N SER A 68 -10.48 -29.72 3.58
CA SER A 68 -9.22 -30.25 4.11
C SER A 68 -8.01 -30.03 3.19
N PRO A 69 -8.08 -30.32 1.87
CA PRO A 69 -6.92 -30.10 0.99
C PRO A 69 -6.52 -28.62 0.90
N VAL A 70 -7.49 -27.71 1.02
CA VAL A 70 -7.25 -26.26 1.00
C VAL A 70 -6.61 -25.81 2.30
N PHE A 71 -7.08 -26.32 3.45
CA PHE A 71 -6.47 -26.05 4.75
C PHE A 71 -5.05 -26.58 4.81
N GLU A 72 -4.81 -27.81 4.36
CA GLU A 72 -3.48 -28.42 4.31
C GLU A 72 -2.49 -27.57 3.50
N GLY A 73 -2.88 -27.14 2.29
CA GLY A 73 -2.05 -26.27 1.46
C GLY A 73 -1.77 -24.92 2.11
N LEU A 74 -2.81 -24.26 2.65
CA LEU A 74 -2.68 -22.94 3.27
C LEU A 74 -1.86 -22.99 4.57
N ASN A 75 -2.02 -24.06 5.36
CA ASN A 75 -1.27 -24.31 6.58
C ASN A 75 0.21 -24.61 6.27
N ALA A 76 0.50 -25.36 5.21
CA ALA A 76 1.87 -25.58 4.76
C ALA A 76 2.57 -24.26 4.37
N CYS A 77 1.88 -23.40 3.61
CA CYS A 77 2.39 -22.05 3.29
C CYS A 77 2.62 -21.22 4.56
N SER A 78 1.67 -21.22 5.48
CA SER A 78 1.72 -20.40 6.71
C SER A 78 2.73 -20.90 7.74
N ALA A 79 3.00 -22.20 7.77
CA ALA A 79 4.01 -22.81 8.63
C ALA A 79 5.44 -22.63 8.11
N THR A 80 5.62 -22.09 6.91
CA THR A 80 6.94 -21.79 6.36
C THR A 80 7.58 -20.63 7.13
N GLY A 81 8.69 -20.91 7.79
CA GLY A 81 9.48 -19.92 8.51
C GLY A 81 10.39 -19.10 7.59
N TRP A 82 10.49 -17.81 7.88
CA TRP A 82 11.30 -16.84 7.14
C TRP A 82 12.27 -16.12 8.08
N ALA A 83 13.35 -15.59 7.52
CA ALA A 83 14.29 -14.74 8.23
C ALA A 83 14.69 -13.56 7.35
N ILE A 84 15.06 -12.43 7.96
CA ILE A 84 15.54 -11.27 7.22
C ILE A 84 16.93 -11.61 6.65
N ASN A 85 17.11 -11.37 5.35
CA ASN A 85 18.45 -11.37 4.78
C ASN A 85 19.21 -10.12 5.27
N GLY A 86 20.02 -10.29 6.30
CA GLY A 86 20.73 -9.18 6.96
C GLY A 86 21.64 -8.39 6.02
N ALA A 87 22.31 -9.04 5.07
CA ALA A 87 23.19 -8.35 4.11
C ALA A 87 22.39 -7.43 3.17
N VAL A 88 21.28 -7.92 2.63
CA VAL A 88 20.39 -7.12 1.78
C VAL A 88 19.71 -6.00 2.57
N PHE A 89 19.26 -6.30 3.80
CA PHE A 89 18.66 -5.30 4.67
C PHE A 89 19.64 -4.16 5.00
N GLN A 90 20.87 -4.47 5.38
CA GLN A 90 21.88 -3.45 5.69
C GLN A 90 22.23 -2.60 4.47
N LEU A 91 22.33 -3.23 3.29
CA LEU A 91 22.51 -2.50 2.02
C LEU A 91 21.37 -1.52 1.79
N LEU A 92 20.12 -1.97 1.91
CA LEU A 92 18.94 -1.11 1.71
C LEU A 92 18.85 0.00 2.76
N GLU A 93 19.21 -0.27 4.01
CA GLU A 93 19.21 0.73 5.09
C GLU A 93 20.27 1.82 4.83
N ASN A 94 21.47 1.42 4.40
CA ASN A 94 22.53 2.37 4.05
C ASN A 94 22.14 3.21 2.83
N LEU A 95 21.62 2.58 1.77
CA LEU A 95 21.17 3.30 0.58
C LEU A 95 20.03 4.27 0.90
N TRP A 96 19.08 3.86 1.74
CA TRP A 96 17.98 4.74 2.16
C TRP A 96 18.46 5.98 2.92
N ARG A 97 19.53 5.85 3.70
CA ARG A 97 20.14 6.95 4.48
C ARG A 97 21.01 7.87 3.63
N GLU A 98 21.87 7.31 2.78
CA GLU A 98 22.93 8.04 2.08
C GLU A 98 22.51 8.54 0.69
N ALA A 99 21.66 7.79 -0.01
CA ALA A 99 21.22 8.08 -1.38
C ALA A 99 19.74 7.74 -1.55
N PRO A 100 18.81 8.55 -0.98
CA PRO A 100 17.41 8.16 -0.81
C PRO A 100 16.61 8.05 -2.12
N CYS A 101 17.17 8.26 -3.30
CA CYS A 101 16.42 8.26 -4.56
C CYS A 101 17.17 7.65 -5.76
N GLY A 102 16.40 7.00 -6.65
CA GLY A 102 16.79 6.80 -8.06
C GLY A 102 17.61 5.56 -8.39
N LEU A 103 17.95 4.72 -7.41
CA LEU A 103 18.68 3.47 -7.64
C LEU A 103 17.75 2.25 -7.62
N GLY A 104 17.36 1.80 -8.81
CA GLY A 104 16.69 0.51 -9.05
C GLY A 104 15.46 0.26 -8.18
N ILE A 105 15.67 -0.34 -7.02
CA ILE A 105 14.65 -0.77 -6.06
C ILE A 105 14.16 0.34 -5.11
N LEU A 106 14.92 1.44 -4.96
CA LEU A 106 14.52 2.54 -4.08
C LEU A 106 13.50 3.46 -4.75
N PRO A 107 12.40 3.81 -4.05
CA PRO A 107 11.39 4.71 -4.60
C PRO A 107 11.98 6.11 -4.87
N PRO A 108 11.68 6.71 -6.02
CA PRO A 108 12.23 8.01 -6.38
C PRO A 108 11.72 9.09 -5.44
N ARG A 109 12.51 10.15 -5.29
CA ARG A 109 12.02 11.43 -4.79
C ARG A 109 11.70 12.27 -6.00
N ALA A 110 10.41 12.51 -6.24
CA ALA A 110 9.98 13.41 -7.31
C ALA A 110 9.86 14.81 -6.74
N ASP A 111 10.63 15.74 -7.30
CA ASP A 111 10.40 17.16 -7.16
C ASP A 111 9.98 17.68 -8.54
N ARG A 112 8.68 17.85 -8.73
CA ARG A 112 8.11 18.40 -9.97
C ARG A 112 7.25 19.58 -9.60
N THR A 113 7.79 20.77 -9.85
CA THR A 113 7.05 22.01 -9.72
C THR A 113 5.97 22.07 -10.79
N PRO A 114 4.70 22.33 -10.43
CA PRO A 114 3.67 22.62 -11.41
C PRO A 114 4.10 23.81 -12.29
N PRO A 115 3.76 23.81 -13.59
CA PRO A 115 4.11 24.93 -14.45
C PRO A 115 3.46 26.23 -13.94
N PRO A 116 4.11 27.38 -14.15
CA PRO A 116 3.47 28.66 -13.85
C PRO A 116 2.18 28.78 -14.65
N ARG A 117 1.20 29.47 -14.06
CA ARG A 117 -0.04 29.76 -14.76
C ARG A 117 0.27 30.61 -16.01
N PRO A 118 -0.30 30.31 -17.19
CA PRO A 118 -0.16 31.17 -18.37
C PRO A 118 -0.59 32.60 -18.02
N TYR A 119 0.21 33.58 -18.45
CA TYR A 119 -0.13 35.00 -18.33
C TYR A 119 -1.42 35.32 -19.11
N GLY A 120 -2.24 36.25 -18.58
CA GLY A 120 -3.51 36.67 -19.21
C GLY A 120 -4.76 36.48 -18.35
N TRP A 121 -4.66 35.80 -17.20
CA TRP A 121 -5.72 35.77 -16.18
C TRP A 121 -5.22 36.40 -14.89
N SER A 122 -4.91 37.70 -14.97
CA SER A 122 -4.84 38.56 -13.80
C SER A 122 -6.27 38.91 -13.34
N GLU A 123 -6.39 39.69 -12.26
CA GLU A 123 -7.64 40.36 -11.84
C GLU A 123 -8.37 41.13 -12.96
N CYS A 124 -7.82 41.22 -14.17
CA CYS A 124 -8.43 41.87 -15.34
C CYS A 124 -9.79 41.28 -15.77
N GLU A 125 -10.06 39.99 -15.57
CA GLU A 125 -11.43 39.45 -15.83
C GLU A 125 -12.41 39.83 -14.71
N ALA A 126 -11.93 39.99 -13.46
CA ALA A 126 -12.72 40.59 -12.38
C ALA A 126 -12.97 42.09 -12.59
N LEU A 127 -12.18 42.76 -13.45
CA LEU A 127 -12.24 44.19 -13.77
C LEU A 127 -12.75 44.50 -15.19
N GLY A 128 -13.05 43.49 -16.02
CA GLY A 128 -13.60 43.64 -17.36
C GLY A 128 -12.67 44.29 -18.41
N ILE A 129 -11.35 44.18 -18.26
CA ILE A 129 -10.37 44.81 -19.17
C ILE A 129 -9.98 43.81 -20.29
N PRO A 130 -10.07 44.17 -21.59
CA PRO A 130 -9.63 43.32 -22.69
C PRO A 130 -8.13 43.01 -22.61
N ASP A 131 -7.74 41.78 -22.95
CA ASP A 131 -6.34 41.35 -23.02
C ASP A 131 -5.51 42.24 -23.97
N GLU A 132 -4.39 42.77 -23.46
CA GLU A 132 -3.43 43.58 -24.20
C GLU A 132 -2.68 42.79 -25.31
N HIS A 133 -2.77 41.46 -25.32
CA HIS A 133 -2.08 40.55 -26.25
C HIS A 133 -2.95 40.04 -27.41
N GLY A 134 -4.25 40.39 -27.46
CA GLY A 134 -5.13 40.07 -28.59
C GLY A 134 -5.58 38.61 -28.71
N TRP A 135 -5.59 37.83 -27.62
CA TRP A 135 -6.05 36.44 -27.63
C TRP A 135 -7.58 36.34 -27.69
N THR A 136 -8.10 35.35 -28.42
CA THR A 136 -9.53 35.05 -28.39
C THR A 136 -9.91 34.25 -27.14
N ASN A 137 -11.16 34.40 -26.66
CA ASN A 137 -11.65 33.66 -25.48
C ASN A 137 -11.43 32.13 -25.58
N GLY A 138 -11.51 31.56 -26.80
CA GLY A 138 -11.29 30.13 -27.04
C GLY A 138 -9.83 29.68 -26.90
N GLU A 139 -8.87 30.55 -27.24
CA GLU A 139 -7.43 30.28 -27.09
C GLU A 139 -7.01 30.35 -25.61
N VAL A 140 -7.56 31.31 -24.86
CA VAL A 140 -7.36 31.44 -23.41
C VAL A 140 -7.90 30.20 -22.68
N ASP A 141 -9.12 29.77 -23.03
CA ASP A 141 -9.73 28.55 -22.49
C ASP A 141 -8.93 27.29 -22.80
N GLY A 142 -8.37 27.19 -24.01
CA GLY A 142 -7.47 26.10 -24.41
C GLY A 142 -6.20 26.06 -23.58
N ALA A 143 -5.53 27.21 -23.44
CA ALA A 143 -4.30 27.34 -22.64
C ALA A 143 -4.54 27.02 -21.15
N MET A 144 -5.67 27.47 -20.59
CA MET A 144 -6.04 27.20 -19.20
C MET A 144 -6.36 25.72 -18.95
N ARG A 145 -7.02 25.04 -19.90
CA ARG A 145 -7.24 23.57 -19.83
C ARG A 145 -5.92 22.81 -19.87
N GLN A 146 -5.03 23.18 -20.79
CA GLN A 146 -3.71 22.56 -20.90
C GLN A 146 -2.89 22.74 -19.62
N TRP A 147 -2.85 23.97 -19.09
CA TRP A 147 -2.17 24.25 -17.82
C TRP A 147 -2.73 23.44 -16.65
N ARG A 148 -4.06 23.37 -16.49
CA ARG A 148 -4.70 22.55 -15.44
C ARG A 148 -4.29 21.08 -15.56
N TRP A 149 -4.24 20.55 -16.78
CA TRP A 149 -3.78 19.18 -17.03
C TRP A 149 -2.31 18.99 -16.62
N GLU A 150 -1.42 19.91 -17.00
CA GLU A 150 0.01 19.83 -16.64
C GLU A 150 0.25 19.95 -15.13
N VAL A 151 -0.49 20.84 -14.44
CA VAL A 151 -0.49 20.94 -12.97
C VAL A 151 -0.94 19.62 -12.35
N GLN A 152 -2.01 19.01 -12.85
CA GLN A 152 -2.49 17.72 -12.36
C GLN A 152 -1.45 16.62 -12.58
N GLN A 153 -0.80 16.58 -13.74
CA GLN A 153 0.28 15.62 -14.01
C GLN A 153 1.47 15.83 -13.08
N ALA A 154 1.86 17.09 -12.83
CA ALA A 154 2.93 17.40 -11.88
C ALA A 154 2.60 16.89 -10.46
N ARG A 155 1.40 17.21 -9.97
CA ARG A 155 0.92 16.74 -8.65
C ARG A 155 0.83 15.22 -8.56
N ARG A 156 0.37 14.57 -9.63
CA ARG A 156 0.26 13.11 -9.71
C ARG A 156 1.62 12.44 -9.52
N VAL A 157 2.65 12.89 -10.25
CA VAL A 157 4.00 12.33 -10.16
C VAL A 157 4.58 12.49 -8.75
N VAL A 158 4.40 13.66 -8.12
CA VAL A 158 4.86 13.90 -6.74
C VAL A 158 4.12 13.00 -5.75
N SER A 159 2.79 12.86 -5.89
CA SER A 159 1.96 12.04 -5.01
C SER A 159 2.27 10.53 -5.14
N GLU A 160 2.44 10.04 -6.37
CA GLU A 160 2.83 8.64 -6.64
C GLU A 160 4.20 8.33 -6.03
N ALA A 161 5.20 9.19 -6.24
CA ALA A 161 6.53 9.04 -5.65
C ALA A 161 6.48 9.06 -4.11
N HIS A 162 5.74 10.00 -3.51
CA HIS A 162 5.55 10.07 -2.07
C HIS A 162 4.92 8.78 -1.52
N SER A 163 3.86 8.28 -2.15
CA SER A 163 3.16 7.05 -1.73
C SER A 163 4.08 5.83 -1.76
N LEU A 164 4.91 5.70 -2.80
CA LEU A 164 5.91 4.62 -2.89
C LEU A 164 6.96 4.72 -1.78
N ARG A 165 7.39 5.93 -1.43
CA ARG A 165 8.33 6.17 -0.30
C ARG A 165 7.72 5.79 1.04
N CYS A 166 6.46 6.14 1.28
CA CYS A 166 5.74 5.70 2.49
C CYS A 166 5.68 4.18 2.58
N ALA A 167 5.29 3.51 1.50
CA ALA A 167 5.19 2.06 1.46
C ALA A 167 6.55 1.38 1.66
N PHE A 168 7.63 1.95 1.12
CA PHE A 168 8.98 1.45 1.33
C PHE A 168 9.45 1.64 2.78
N GLY A 169 9.23 2.83 3.36
CA GLY A 169 9.56 3.11 4.76
C GLY A 169 8.88 2.13 5.71
N LEU A 170 7.58 1.89 5.52
CA LEU A 170 6.83 0.92 6.32
C LEU A 170 7.42 -0.50 6.22
N LYS A 171 7.81 -0.95 5.03
CA LYS A 171 8.46 -2.25 4.83
C LYS A 171 9.82 -2.32 5.54
N MET A 172 10.63 -1.27 5.45
CA MET A 172 11.92 -1.19 6.15
C MET A 172 11.75 -1.24 7.66
N ASP A 173 10.69 -0.64 8.20
CA ASP A 173 10.43 -0.64 9.63
C ASP A 173 9.94 -1.99 10.13
N VAL A 174 9.07 -2.67 9.38
CA VAL A 174 8.69 -4.07 9.67
C VAL A 174 9.93 -4.96 9.61
N ALA A 175 10.76 -4.83 8.57
CA ALA A 175 12.00 -5.59 8.44
C ALA A 175 12.97 -5.32 9.60
N ARG A 176 13.08 -4.05 10.06
CA ARG A 176 13.90 -3.69 11.21
C ARG A 176 13.41 -4.33 12.50
N LYS A 177 12.09 -4.43 12.70
CA LYS A 177 11.50 -5.10 13.87
C LYS A 177 11.73 -6.61 13.87
N MET A 178 11.75 -7.23 12.68
CA MET A 178 11.94 -8.68 12.51
C MET A 178 13.40 -9.10 12.35
N ARG A 179 14.35 -8.15 12.38
CA ARG A 179 15.75 -8.42 12.00
C ARG A 179 16.47 -9.40 12.92
N ASP A 180 16.13 -9.36 14.21
CA ASP A 180 16.79 -10.13 15.27
C ASP A 180 16.04 -11.44 15.56
N GLU A 181 14.87 -11.63 14.93
CA GLU A 181 14.10 -12.87 15.03
C GLU A 181 14.77 -13.95 14.18
N GLN A 182 15.06 -15.10 14.80
CA GLN A 182 15.63 -16.24 14.08
C GLN A 182 14.69 -16.75 12.99
N VAL A 183 13.38 -16.70 13.27
CA VAL A 183 12.32 -17.11 12.35
C VAL A 183 11.05 -16.30 12.62
N PHE A 184 10.38 -15.89 11.55
CA PHE A 184 9.03 -15.33 11.58
C PHE A 184 8.15 -15.97 10.51
N TYR A 185 6.84 -15.77 10.63
CA TYR A 185 5.84 -16.44 9.81
C TYR A 185 4.81 -15.46 9.26
N PHE A 186 4.18 -15.84 8.15
CA PHE A 186 3.05 -15.11 7.57
C PHE A 186 1.79 -15.96 7.68
N ALA A 187 0.77 -15.42 8.35
CA ALA A 187 -0.56 -16.02 8.34
C ALA A 187 -1.23 -15.73 6.99
N HIS A 188 -1.52 -16.77 6.21
CA HIS A 188 -2.14 -16.61 4.90
C HIS A 188 -3.67 -16.75 4.98
N ASN A 189 -4.36 -16.10 4.06
CA ASN A 189 -5.78 -16.30 3.80
C ASN A 189 -6.06 -16.31 2.28
N LEU A 190 -7.32 -16.44 1.88
CA LEU A 190 -7.69 -16.62 0.47
C LEU A 190 -8.53 -15.46 -0.06
N ASP A 191 -8.40 -15.13 -1.35
CA ASP A 191 -9.45 -14.39 -2.05
C ASP A 191 -10.60 -15.32 -2.50
N PHE A 192 -11.68 -14.73 -3.04
CA PHE A 192 -12.84 -15.49 -3.53
C PHE A 192 -12.53 -16.48 -4.67
N ARG A 193 -11.32 -16.43 -5.26
CA ARG A 193 -10.85 -17.34 -6.31
C ARG A 193 -9.95 -18.44 -5.77
N GLY A 194 -9.65 -18.45 -4.47
CA GLY A 194 -8.77 -19.42 -3.83
C GLY A 194 -7.28 -19.09 -3.95
N ARG A 195 -6.90 -17.87 -4.35
CA ARG A 195 -5.50 -17.45 -4.34
C ARG A 195 -5.08 -17.12 -2.91
N ALA A 196 -3.94 -17.63 -2.48
CA ALA A 196 -3.36 -17.34 -1.17
C ALA A 196 -2.68 -15.97 -1.14
N TYR A 197 -2.86 -15.25 -0.04
CA TYR A 197 -2.31 -13.93 0.25
C TYR A 197 -1.83 -13.82 1.68
#